data_AF-A0A7R9XQA2-F1
#
_entry.id   AF-A0A7R9XQA2-F1
#
_cell.length_a   1.000
_cell.length_b   1.000
_cell.length_c   1.000
_cell.angle_alpha   90.00
_cell.angle_beta   90.00
_cell.angle_gamma   90.00
#
_symmetry.space_group_name_H-M   'P 1'
#
loop_
_entity.id
_entity.type
_entity.pdbx_description
1 polymer ?
#
loop_
_entity_poly.entity_id
_entity_poly.type
_entity_poly.pdbx_seq_one_letter_code
_entity_poly.pdbx_strand_id
1 'polypeptide(L)'
;ATRAATTRDGARVGNALDAVIERNDLFAHPPSITRDYRVDEALKLRYCAPYDFDFVCGVKARWAGRRLCDLFASEFPMRPKEYYVKAHAMGRLCVEANGCARTNGEETTTKTTNEAREHEDGPTLAGGNRVRHFIHRHEPPVMADEVRVLTVNDDVVSVWKPATVPVHPTGQYRRNTVLALLAASRRDLGRLFPIHRLDKNVSGVLLLAR
;
A
#
# COMPACT_ATOMS: atom_id res chain seq x y z
N ALA A 1 32.31 23.64 -6.21
CA ALA A 1 31.66 23.04 -7.39
C ALA A 1 30.21 22.73 -7.04
N THR A 2 29.35 23.73 -7.24
CA THR A 2 27.94 23.74 -6.85
C THR A 2 27.13 22.99 -7.90
N ARG A 3 26.59 21.82 -7.58
CA ARG A 3 25.65 21.11 -8.48
C ARG A 3 24.27 21.74 -8.32
N ALA A 4 23.88 22.49 -9.33
CA ALA A 4 22.55 23.05 -9.49
C ALA A 4 21.49 21.94 -9.46
N ALA A 5 20.46 22.14 -8.63
CA ALA A 5 19.25 21.36 -8.65
C ALA A 5 18.51 21.65 -9.97
N THR A 6 18.55 20.70 -10.91
CA THR A 6 17.61 20.67 -12.02
C THR A 6 16.21 20.38 -11.46
N THR A 7 15.42 21.43 -11.30
CA THR A 7 13.97 21.38 -11.24
C THR A 7 13.47 20.76 -12.54
N ARG A 8 13.06 19.49 -12.49
CA ARG A 8 12.23 18.90 -13.55
C ARG A 8 10.80 19.40 -13.33
N ASP A 9 10.58 20.64 -13.72
CA ASP A 9 9.25 21.20 -13.88
C ASP A 9 8.70 20.69 -15.21
N GLY A 10 8.00 19.56 -15.10
CA GLY A 10 7.28 18.94 -16.18
C GLY A 10 6.09 18.26 -15.54
N ALA A 11 4.96 18.96 -15.52
CA ALA A 11 3.68 18.39 -15.14
C ALA A 11 3.41 17.19 -16.07
N ARG A 12 3.79 15.99 -15.61
CA ARG A 12 3.33 14.74 -16.22
C ARG A 12 1.82 14.79 -16.10
N VAL A 13 1.13 14.78 -17.23
CA VAL A 13 -0.31 14.46 -17.28
C VAL A 13 -0.49 13.24 -16.39
N GLY A 14 -1.12 13.43 -15.23
CA GLY A 14 -1.18 12.43 -14.17
C GLY A 14 -1.84 11.20 -14.75
N ASN A 15 -1.04 10.15 -14.97
CA ASN A 15 -1.63 8.90 -15.45
C ASN A 15 -2.40 8.32 -14.26
N ALA A 16 -3.47 7.58 -14.51
CA ALA A 16 -4.37 7.22 -13.42
C ALA A 16 -3.75 6.28 -12.34
N LEU A 17 -2.51 5.80 -12.52
CA LEU A 17 -1.73 5.22 -11.40
C LEU A 17 -1.30 6.28 -10.42
N ASP A 18 -0.86 7.45 -10.89
CA ASP A 18 -0.46 8.55 -10.02
C ASP A 18 -1.65 8.94 -9.14
N ALA A 19 -2.87 8.97 -9.68
CA ALA A 19 -4.10 9.16 -8.93
C ALA A 19 -4.38 8.03 -7.92
N VAL A 20 -4.15 6.77 -8.28
CA VAL A 20 -4.32 5.63 -7.34
C VAL A 20 -3.24 5.63 -6.26
N ILE A 21 -1.99 5.94 -6.61
CA ILE A 21 -0.86 6.07 -5.67
C ILE A 21 -1.12 7.23 -4.71
N GLU A 22 -1.56 8.37 -5.22
CA GLU A 22 -1.91 9.55 -4.43
C GLU A 22 -3.08 9.26 -3.50
N ARG A 23 -4.15 8.64 -4.00
CA ARG A 23 -5.27 8.17 -3.17
C ARG A 23 -4.81 7.20 -2.07
N ASN A 24 -3.82 6.36 -2.39
CA ASN A 24 -3.18 5.45 -1.46
C ASN A 24 -1.99 6.07 -0.72
N ASP A 25 -1.81 7.38 -0.73
CA ASP A 25 -0.78 8.02 0.06
C ASP A 25 -1.27 8.20 1.50
N LEU A 26 -0.54 7.56 2.42
CA LEU A 26 -0.88 7.54 3.84
C LEU A 26 -0.80 8.93 4.49
N PHE A 27 0.06 9.82 4.00
CA PHE A 27 0.21 11.16 4.56
C PHE A 27 -0.70 12.19 3.87
N ALA A 28 -1.06 11.97 2.60
CA ALA A 28 -2.06 12.80 1.92
C ALA A 28 -3.48 12.46 2.41
N HIS A 29 -3.78 11.18 2.59
CA HIS A 29 -5.06 10.67 3.07
C HIS A 29 -4.89 9.75 4.29
N PRO A 30 -4.47 10.30 5.43
CA PRO A 30 -4.29 9.50 6.64
C PRO A 30 -5.63 9.01 7.19
N PRO A 31 -5.62 7.85 7.87
CA PRO A 31 -6.79 7.36 8.56
C PRO A 31 -7.22 8.34 9.67
N SER A 32 -8.49 8.33 10.01
CA SER A 32 -9.05 9.07 11.13
C SER A 32 -8.96 8.24 12.41
N ILE A 33 -8.39 8.79 13.47
CA ILE A 33 -8.31 8.14 14.80
C ILE A 33 -9.71 7.74 15.30
N THR A 34 -10.72 8.59 15.10
CA THR A 34 -12.06 8.38 15.65
C THR A 34 -12.95 7.48 14.80
N ARG A 35 -12.74 7.46 13.48
CA ARG A 35 -13.57 6.67 12.55
C ARG A 35 -12.94 5.31 12.22
N ASP A 36 -11.63 5.31 11.97
CA ASP A 36 -10.96 4.15 11.36
C ASP A 36 -10.34 3.22 12.40
N TYR A 37 -10.28 3.61 13.68
CA TYR A 37 -9.76 2.79 14.77
C TYR A 37 -10.74 2.61 15.91
N ARG A 38 -10.66 1.46 16.57
CA ARG A 38 -11.37 1.14 17.80
C ARG A 38 -10.40 0.50 18.78
N VAL A 39 -10.37 0.97 20.01
CA VAL A 39 -9.59 0.35 21.09
C VAL A 39 -10.53 -0.50 21.93
N ASP A 40 -10.11 -1.73 22.19
CA ASP A 40 -10.71 -2.59 23.21
C ASP A 40 -9.94 -2.38 24.52
N GLU A 41 -10.57 -1.73 25.49
CA GLU A 41 -9.94 -1.38 26.75
C GLU A 41 -9.63 -2.58 27.65
N ALA A 42 -10.41 -3.66 27.54
CA ALA A 42 -10.20 -4.86 28.33
C ALA A 42 -9.00 -5.65 27.80
N LEU A 43 -8.88 -5.77 26.48
CA LEU A 43 -7.79 -6.50 25.82
C LEU A 43 -6.54 -5.65 25.55
N LYS A 44 -6.66 -4.32 25.67
CA LYS A 44 -5.62 -3.34 25.28
C LYS A 44 -5.18 -3.52 23.83
N LEU A 45 -6.14 -3.78 22.95
CA LEU A 45 -5.93 -3.99 21.52
C LEU A 45 -6.57 -2.87 20.69
N ARG A 46 -5.82 -2.38 19.70
CA ARG A 46 -6.29 -1.46 18.66
C ARG A 46 -6.69 -2.25 17.41
N TYR A 47 -7.95 -2.11 17.04
CA TYR A 47 -8.53 -2.61 15.80
C TYR A 47 -8.59 -1.50 14.77
N CYS A 48 -8.41 -1.87 13.50
CA CYS A 48 -8.64 -0.98 12.37
C CYS A 48 -9.92 -1.43 11.65
N ALA A 49 -10.80 -0.48 11.33
CA ALA A 49 -11.96 -0.74 10.50
C ALA A 49 -11.51 -1.30 9.13
N PRO A 50 -12.18 -2.33 8.59
CA PRO A 50 -11.89 -2.84 7.25
C PRO A 50 -12.05 -1.75 6.17
N TYR A 51 -11.26 -1.83 5.11
CA TYR A 51 -11.29 -0.83 4.04
C TYR A 51 -10.89 -1.43 2.69
N ASP A 52 -11.36 -0.78 1.63
CA ASP A 52 -10.97 -1.12 0.28
C ASP A 52 -9.60 -0.54 -0.07
N PHE A 53 -8.80 -1.33 -0.77
CA PHE A 53 -7.45 -0.95 -1.12
C PHE A 53 -7.01 -1.50 -2.48
N ASP A 54 -6.38 -0.63 -3.27
CA ASP A 54 -5.80 -0.97 -4.57
C ASP A 54 -4.30 -1.21 -4.46
N PHE A 55 -3.88 -2.47 -4.57
CA PHE A 55 -2.47 -2.79 -4.78
C PHE A 55 -2.12 -2.59 -6.23
N VAL A 56 -1.26 -1.62 -6.54
CA VAL A 56 -0.75 -1.46 -7.90
C VAL A 56 0.77 -1.54 -7.91
N CYS A 57 1.30 -2.34 -8.82
CA CYS A 57 2.75 -2.45 -9.02
C CYS A 57 3.09 -2.67 -10.50
N GLY A 58 4.27 -2.22 -10.90
CA GLY A 58 4.81 -2.52 -12.23
C GLY A 58 5.17 -4.00 -12.34
N VAL A 59 4.95 -4.59 -13.51
CA VAL A 59 5.41 -5.94 -13.82
C VAL A 59 6.93 -5.95 -13.84
N LYS A 60 7.51 -6.75 -12.93
CA LYS A 60 8.97 -6.89 -12.83
C LYS A 60 9.48 -7.77 -13.97
N ALA A 61 10.72 -7.54 -14.41
CA ALA A 61 11.32 -8.34 -15.49
C ALA A 61 11.28 -9.85 -15.22
N ARG A 62 11.52 -10.28 -13.96
CA ARG A 62 11.44 -11.69 -13.54
C ARG A 62 10.05 -12.32 -13.62
N TRP A 63 8.99 -11.51 -13.80
CA TRP A 63 7.62 -11.99 -13.94
C TRP A 63 7.20 -12.17 -15.39
N ALA A 64 8.03 -11.72 -16.34
CA ALA A 64 7.74 -11.81 -17.76
C ALA A 64 7.50 -13.28 -18.19
N GLY A 65 6.50 -13.50 -19.04
CA GLY A 65 6.16 -14.83 -19.55
C GLY A 65 5.34 -15.70 -18.59
N ARG A 66 5.13 -15.27 -17.34
CA ARG A 66 4.26 -15.96 -16.38
C ARG A 66 2.82 -15.49 -16.46
N ARG A 67 1.87 -16.39 -16.21
CA ARG A 67 0.44 -16.05 -16.09
C ARG A 67 0.14 -15.36 -14.77
N LEU A 68 -0.84 -14.46 -14.80
CA LEU A 68 -1.23 -13.61 -13.67
C LEU A 68 -1.55 -14.41 -12.40
N CYS A 69 -2.51 -15.33 -12.46
CA CYS A 69 -2.95 -16.08 -11.28
C CYS A 69 -1.87 -17.05 -10.77
N ASP A 70 -1.14 -17.71 -11.68
CA ASP A 70 -0.02 -18.59 -11.32
C ASP A 70 1.12 -17.84 -10.62
N LEU A 71 1.44 -16.63 -11.09
CA LEU A 71 2.43 -15.79 -10.45
C LEU A 71 1.99 -15.47 -9.02
N PHE A 72 0.76 -14.98 -8.87
CA PHE A 72 0.25 -14.55 -7.57
C PHE A 72 0.17 -15.71 -6.57
N ALA A 73 -0.25 -16.90 -7.01
CA ALA A 73 -0.27 -18.10 -6.18
C ALA A 73 1.14 -18.48 -5.66
N SER A 74 2.17 -18.36 -6.52
CA SER A 74 3.55 -18.71 -6.14
C SER A 74 4.27 -17.66 -5.29
N GLU A 75 4.07 -16.36 -5.58
CA GLU A 75 4.78 -15.26 -4.90
C GLU A 75 4.06 -14.82 -3.62
N PHE A 76 2.73 -14.99 -3.56
CA PHE A 76 1.90 -14.58 -2.44
C PHE A 76 1.07 -15.76 -1.91
N PRO A 77 1.71 -16.76 -1.29
CA PRO A 77 1.06 -18.01 -0.87
C PRO A 77 0.06 -17.85 0.29
N MET A 78 -0.19 -16.62 0.76
CA MET A 78 -1.19 -16.34 1.81
C MET A 78 -2.63 -16.61 1.37
N ARG A 79 -2.88 -16.72 0.05
CA ARG A 79 -4.18 -17.08 -0.53
C ARG A 79 -3.98 -18.23 -1.52
N PRO A 80 -4.94 -19.16 -1.62
CA PRO A 80 -4.86 -20.27 -2.57
C PRO A 80 -5.10 -19.78 -4.01
N LYS A 81 -4.70 -20.56 -5.02
CA LYS A 81 -4.76 -20.15 -6.44
C LYS A 81 -6.18 -19.78 -6.88
N GLU A 82 -7.19 -20.50 -6.37
CA GLU A 82 -8.60 -20.31 -6.67
C GLU A 82 -9.10 -18.91 -6.26
N TYR A 83 -8.49 -18.31 -5.24
CA TYR A 83 -8.80 -16.93 -4.87
C TYR A 83 -8.38 -15.96 -5.98
N TYR A 84 -7.19 -16.15 -6.55
CA TYR A 84 -6.67 -15.27 -7.61
C TYR A 84 -7.43 -15.42 -8.91
N VAL A 85 -7.80 -16.66 -9.28
CA VAL A 85 -8.66 -16.94 -10.44
C VAL A 85 -10.01 -16.22 -10.30
N LYS A 86 -10.67 -16.35 -9.14
CA LYS A 86 -11.93 -15.64 -8.88
C LYS A 86 -11.76 -14.13 -8.90
N ALA A 87 -10.71 -13.62 -8.26
CA ALA A 87 -10.41 -12.19 -8.26
C ALA A 87 -10.18 -11.66 -9.69
N HIS A 88 -9.53 -12.46 -10.54
CA HIS A 88 -9.32 -12.13 -11.95
C HIS A 88 -10.63 -12.11 -12.73
N ALA A 89 -11.45 -13.16 -12.60
CA ALA A 89 -12.77 -13.25 -13.25
C ALA A 89 -13.70 -12.10 -12.84
N MET A 90 -13.58 -11.60 -11.60
CA MET A 90 -14.34 -10.44 -11.10
C MET A 90 -13.72 -9.07 -11.47
N GLY A 91 -12.64 -9.04 -12.25
CA GLY A 91 -11.92 -7.82 -12.62
C GLY A 91 -11.14 -7.16 -11.48
N ARG A 92 -11.07 -7.79 -10.29
CA ARG A 92 -10.35 -7.30 -9.11
C ARG A 92 -8.85 -7.54 -9.20
N LEU A 93 -8.40 -8.53 -9.96
CA LEU A 93 -6.99 -8.80 -10.27
C LEU A 93 -6.77 -8.71 -11.78
N CYS A 94 -5.93 -7.79 -12.22
CA CYS A 94 -5.85 -7.45 -13.63
C CYS A 94 -4.49 -6.90 -14.03
N VAL A 95 -4.19 -7.00 -15.33
CA VAL A 95 -3.02 -6.41 -15.96
C VAL A 95 -3.46 -5.20 -16.77
N GLU A 96 -2.78 -4.08 -16.59
CA GLU A 96 -3.09 -2.80 -17.22
C GLU A 96 -1.84 -2.30 -17.97
N ALA A 97 -2.02 -1.66 -19.12
CA ALA A 97 -0.91 -1.02 -19.82
C ALA A 97 -0.40 0.20 -19.02
N ASN A 98 0.89 0.50 -19.11
CA ASN A 98 1.45 1.72 -18.53
C ASN A 98 0.70 2.95 -19.06
N GLY A 99 0.13 3.76 -18.16
CA GLY A 99 -0.64 4.97 -18.50
C GLY A 99 -2.15 4.86 -18.30
N CYS A 100 -2.71 3.65 -18.23
CA CYS A 100 -4.16 3.40 -18.17
C CYS A 100 -4.62 2.77 -16.85
N ALA A 101 -4.08 3.19 -15.70
CA ALA A 101 -4.57 2.60 -14.45
C ALA A 101 -6.05 2.96 -14.28
N ARG A 102 -6.93 2.01 -14.01
CA ARG A 102 -8.36 2.33 -13.94
C ARG A 102 -8.69 3.05 -12.64
N THR A 103 -9.45 4.13 -12.66
CA THR A 103 -10.18 4.61 -11.48
C THR A 103 -11.51 3.85 -11.41
N ASN A 104 -11.93 3.40 -10.22
CA ASN A 104 -13.22 2.71 -10.09
C ASN A 104 -14.35 3.61 -10.63
N GLY A 105 -15.08 3.13 -11.65
CA GLY A 105 -16.31 3.78 -12.16
C GLY A 105 -16.44 3.89 -13.68
N GLU A 106 -15.35 3.76 -14.45
CA GLU A 106 -15.43 3.82 -15.92
C GLU A 106 -15.24 2.44 -16.55
N GLU A 107 -16.34 1.84 -16.98
CA GLU A 107 -16.36 0.70 -17.88
C GLU A 107 -15.96 1.18 -19.28
N THR A 108 -14.68 1.14 -19.60
CA THR A 108 -14.27 0.99 -21.00
C THR A 108 -13.95 -0.47 -21.23
N THR A 109 -14.87 -1.14 -21.89
CA THR A 109 -14.65 -2.42 -22.57
C THR A 109 -13.46 -2.25 -23.53
N THR A 110 -12.23 -2.47 -23.07
CA THR A 110 -11.18 -2.97 -23.95
C THR A 110 -11.59 -4.40 -24.31
N LYS A 111 -12.54 -4.51 -25.23
CA LYS A 111 -12.62 -5.61 -26.17
C LYS A 111 -11.26 -5.62 -26.84
N THR A 112 -10.32 -6.34 -26.23
CA THR A 112 -9.21 -6.89 -26.98
C THR A 112 -9.90 -7.76 -28.00
N THR A 113 -10.05 -7.24 -29.21
CA THR A 113 -10.45 -7.99 -30.39
C THR A 113 -9.42 -9.09 -30.56
N ASN A 114 -9.65 -10.22 -29.91
CA ASN A 114 -9.07 -11.52 -30.19
C ASN A 114 -9.92 -12.53 -29.43
N GLU A 115 -10.71 -13.29 -30.18
CA GLU A 115 -11.50 -14.45 -29.77
C GLU A 115 -10.61 -15.63 -29.30
N ALA A 116 -9.45 -15.34 -28.72
CA ALA A 116 -8.64 -16.28 -27.99
C ALA A 116 -9.29 -16.42 -26.62
N ARG A 117 -9.90 -17.59 -26.36
CA ARG A 117 -10.46 -17.97 -25.05
C ARG A 117 -9.56 -17.43 -23.93
N GLU A 118 -10.09 -16.49 -23.16
CA GLU A 118 -9.37 -15.95 -22.01
C GLU A 118 -8.99 -17.12 -21.10
N HIS A 119 -7.69 -17.31 -20.88
CA HIS A 119 -7.20 -18.39 -20.04
C HIS A 119 -7.64 -18.13 -18.59
N GLU A 120 -8.08 -19.15 -17.87
CA GLU A 120 -8.59 -19.02 -16.49
C GLU A 120 -7.57 -18.37 -15.54
N ASP A 121 -6.28 -18.68 -15.72
CA ASP A 121 -5.18 -18.05 -14.98
C ASP A 121 -4.80 -16.62 -15.42
N GLY A 122 -5.59 -16.05 -16.33
CA GLY A 122 -5.44 -14.69 -16.85
C GLY A 122 -4.30 -14.52 -17.86
N PRO A 123 -4.01 -13.26 -18.21
CA PRO A 123 -3.04 -12.92 -19.25
C PRO A 123 -1.61 -13.23 -18.81
N THR A 124 -0.75 -13.40 -19.81
CA THR A 124 0.69 -13.48 -19.60
C THR A 124 1.25 -12.08 -19.31
N LEU A 125 2.09 -12.00 -18.28
CA LEU A 125 2.71 -10.76 -17.85
C LEU A 125 3.84 -10.36 -18.81
N ALA A 126 3.82 -9.10 -19.22
CA ALA A 126 4.83 -8.49 -20.06
C ALA A 126 5.45 -7.27 -19.36
N GLY A 127 6.74 -7.04 -19.60
CA GLY A 127 7.42 -5.84 -19.11
C GLY A 127 6.72 -4.57 -19.62
N GLY A 128 6.71 -3.52 -18.80
CA GLY A 128 5.99 -2.28 -19.14
C GLY A 128 4.48 -2.33 -18.89
N ASN A 129 3.93 -3.46 -18.44
CA ASN A 129 2.57 -3.50 -17.90
C ASN A 129 2.58 -3.32 -16.38
N ARG A 130 1.38 -3.16 -15.81
CA ARG A 130 1.12 -3.03 -14.37
C ARG A 130 0.14 -4.10 -13.94
N VAL A 131 0.22 -4.50 -12.68
CA VAL A 131 -0.78 -5.34 -12.05
C VAL A 131 -1.52 -4.52 -11.01
N ARG A 132 -2.85 -4.52 -11.09
CA ARG A 132 -3.76 -3.95 -10.09
C ARG A 132 -4.51 -5.09 -9.40
N HIS A 133 -4.55 -5.05 -8.07
CA HIS A 133 -5.27 -5.99 -7.23
C HIS A 133 -6.10 -5.24 -6.18
N PHE A 134 -7.41 -5.14 -6.42
CA PHE A 134 -8.38 -4.51 -5.54
C PHE A 134 -8.84 -5.48 -4.45
N ILE A 135 -8.49 -5.19 -3.20
CA ILE A 135 -8.81 -6.05 -2.06
C ILE A 135 -9.62 -5.31 -1.00
N HIS A 136 -10.46 -6.07 -0.29
CA HIS A 136 -11.04 -5.62 0.96
C HIS A 136 -10.12 -6.06 2.10
N ARG A 137 -9.46 -5.11 2.75
CA ARG A 137 -8.36 -5.36 3.70
C ARG A 137 -8.87 -5.42 5.14
N HIS A 138 -8.46 -6.47 5.83
CA HIS A 138 -8.62 -6.65 7.27
C HIS A 138 -7.24 -6.74 7.90
N GLU A 139 -6.88 -5.77 8.73
CA GLU A 139 -5.61 -5.79 9.46
C GLU A 139 -5.78 -6.52 10.79
N PRO A 140 -4.82 -7.37 11.20
CA PRO A 140 -4.81 -7.91 12.55
C PRO A 140 -4.73 -6.78 13.59
N PRO A 141 -5.31 -6.97 14.79
CA PRO A 141 -5.16 -6.00 15.87
C PRO A 141 -3.71 -5.92 16.34
N VAL A 142 -3.36 -4.77 16.93
CA VAL A 142 -2.05 -4.48 17.56
C VAL A 142 -2.27 -3.96 18.97
N MET A 143 -1.24 -3.91 19.80
CA MET A 143 -1.34 -3.28 21.13
C MET A 143 -1.78 -1.82 21.02
N ALA A 144 -2.62 -1.40 21.95
CA ALA A 144 -3.25 -0.07 21.96
C ALA A 144 -2.34 1.05 22.48
N ASP A 145 -1.12 0.73 22.92
CA ASP A 145 -0.12 1.70 23.32
C ASP A 145 0.07 2.80 22.26
N GLU A 146 0.29 4.02 22.74
CA GLU A 146 0.54 5.18 21.88
C GLU A 146 1.97 5.17 21.33
N VAL A 147 2.10 5.67 20.10
CA VAL A 147 3.40 6.06 19.56
C VAL A 147 3.76 7.41 20.17
N ARG A 148 4.58 7.41 21.23
CA ARG A 148 4.94 8.65 21.94
C ARG A 148 6.02 9.38 21.17
N VAL A 149 5.80 10.66 20.88
CA VAL A 149 6.84 11.53 20.32
C VAL A 149 7.76 11.96 21.46
N LEU A 150 9.07 11.74 21.29
CA LEU A 150 10.08 12.05 22.31
C LEU A 150 10.74 13.39 22.04
N THR A 151 11.13 13.66 20.78
CA THR A 151 11.76 14.91 20.36
C THR A 151 11.42 15.22 18.92
N VAL A 152 11.25 16.50 18.60
CA VAL A 152 11.01 17.02 17.25
C VAL A 152 12.08 18.07 16.96
N ASN A 153 12.91 17.80 15.96
CA ASN A 153 13.89 18.74 15.41
C ASN A 153 13.49 19.12 13.97
N ASP A 154 14.31 19.95 13.33
CA ASP A 154 14.10 20.37 11.93
C ASP A 154 14.19 19.18 10.97
N ASP A 155 15.16 18.28 11.18
CA ASP A 155 15.40 17.15 10.26
C ASP A 155 14.81 15.81 10.74
N VAL A 156 14.64 15.63 12.06
CA VAL A 156 14.37 14.32 12.66
C VAL A 156 13.30 14.41 13.76
N VAL A 157 12.40 13.44 13.78
CA VAL A 157 11.50 13.13 14.88
C VAL A 157 11.94 11.81 15.53
N SER A 158 12.16 11.81 16.83
CA SER A 158 12.36 10.59 17.61
C SER A 158 11.04 10.19 18.28
N VAL A 159 10.71 8.90 18.19
CA VAL A 159 9.48 8.35 18.80
C VAL A 159 9.79 7.09 19.59
N TRP A 160 8.99 6.83 20.62
CA TRP A 160 8.92 5.53 21.28
C TRP A 160 7.90 4.66 20.55
N LYS A 161 8.39 3.67 19.81
CA LYS A 161 7.56 2.67 19.15
C LYS A 161 7.13 1.61 20.18
N PRO A 162 5.82 1.33 20.32
CA PRO A 162 5.36 0.19 21.12
C PRO A 162 5.62 -1.16 20.43
N ALA A 163 5.66 -2.22 21.23
CA ALA A 163 5.72 -3.58 20.71
C ALA A 163 4.44 -3.90 19.91
N THR A 164 4.53 -4.87 19.01
CA THR A 164 3.48 -5.38 18.10
C THR A 164 3.04 -4.45 16.95
N VAL A 165 3.40 -3.16 16.97
CA VAL A 165 3.07 -2.20 15.91
C VAL A 165 4.20 -2.14 14.88
N PRO A 166 4.02 -2.52 13.60
CA PRO A 166 5.04 -2.34 12.57
C PRO A 166 5.38 -0.87 12.31
N VAL A 167 6.61 -0.59 11.86
CA VAL A 167 7.05 0.78 11.58
C VAL A 167 6.30 1.39 10.38
N HIS A 168 6.29 0.69 9.25
CA HIS A 168 5.72 1.15 7.98
C HIS A 168 4.80 0.07 7.39
N PRO A 169 3.96 0.39 6.37
CA PRO A 169 3.09 -0.59 5.72
C PRO A 169 3.86 -1.83 5.27
N THR A 170 3.47 -3.00 5.78
CA THR A 170 4.14 -4.27 5.50
C THR A 170 3.19 -5.43 5.70
N GLY A 171 3.23 -6.42 4.80
CA GLY A 171 2.35 -7.58 4.81
C GLY A 171 0.86 -7.20 4.95
N GLN A 172 0.25 -7.63 6.05
CA GLN A 172 -1.15 -7.36 6.36
C GLN A 172 -1.39 -5.98 6.98
N TYR A 173 -0.35 -5.28 7.41
CA TYR A 173 -0.44 -4.02 8.16
C TYR A 173 -0.20 -2.82 7.26
N ARG A 174 -1.01 -1.78 7.43
CA ARG A 174 -0.85 -0.49 6.74
C ARG A 174 -1.33 0.65 7.62
N ARG A 175 -2.57 0.61 8.11
CA ARG A 175 -3.15 1.57 9.05
C ARG A 175 -2.72 1.28 10.49
N ASN A 176 -2.52 0.02 10.87
CA ASN A 176 -1.94 -0.33 12.18
C ASN A 176 -0.39 -0.26 12.14
N THR A 177 0.17 0.89 11.76
CA THR A 177 1.62 1.11 11.69
C THR A 177 2.01 2.42 12.35
N VAL A 178 3.28 2.57 12.76
CA VAL A 178 3.78 3.81 13.38
C VAL A 178 3.52 5.01 12.47
N LEU A 179 3.85 4.91 11.18
CA LEU A 179 3.64 6.00 10.24
C LEU A 179 2.16 6.37 10.10
N ALA A 180 1.26 5.39 10.06
CA ALA A 180 -0.17 5.65 9.91
C ALA A 180 -0.77 6.32 11.14
N LEU A 181 -0.37 5.85 12.33
CA LEU A 181 -0.83 6.41 13.59
C LEU A 181 -0.33 7.85 13.75
N LEU A 182 0.94 8.13 13.44
CA LEU A 182 1.47 9.49 13.48
C LEU A 182 0.84 10.39 12.41
N ALA A 183 0.62 9.90 11.19
CA ALA A 183 -0.06 10.67 10.15
C ALA A 183 -1.52 11.02 10.55
N ALA A 184 -2.15 10.16 11.35
CA ALA A 184 -3.50 10.36 11.86
C ALA A 184 -3.55 11.29 13.09
N SER A 185 -2.63 11.15 14.04
CA SER A 185 -2.66 11.86 15.34
C SER A 185 -1.77 13.11 15.42
N ARG A 186 -0.76 13.22 14.57
CA ARG A 186 0.29 14.26 14.60
C ARG A 186 0.54 14.85 13.22
N ARG A 187 -0.52 15.42 12.62
CA ARG A 187 -0.47 16.07 11.29
C ARG A 187 0.55 17.22 11.22
N ASP A 188 0.84 17.84 12.36
CA ASP A 188 1.84 18.90 12.53
C ASP A 188 3.27 18.46 12.17
N LEU A 189 3.57 17.16 12.23
CA LEU A 189 4.90 16.63 11.91
C LEU A 189 5.18 16.57 10.41
N GLY A 190 4.13 16.62 9.58
CA GLY A 190 4.24 16.48 8.13
C GLY A 190 4.50 15.03 7.71
N ARG A 191 5.12 14.87 6.53
CA ARG A 191 5.51 13.55 6.02
C ARG A 191 6.72 13.04 6.79
N LEU A 192 6.72 11.75 7.13
CA LEU A 192 7.79 11.13 7.90
C LEU A 192 8.36 9.91 7.18
N PHE A 193 9.68 9.76 7.24
CA PHE A 193 10.41 8.66 6.59
C PHE A 193 11.25 7.90 7.63
N PRO A 194 11.03 6.58 7.84
CA PRO A 194 11.85 5.81 8.76
C PRO A 194 13.32 5.79 8.35
N ILE A 195 14.22 6.22 9.24
CA ILE A 195 15.68 6.15 9.04
C ILE A 195 16.16 4.71 9.21
N HIS A 196 15.57 4.00 10.16
CA HIS A 196 15.79 2.58 10.40
C HIS A 196 14.46 1.90 10.73
N ARG A 197 14.47 0.58 10.88
CA ARG A 197 13.29 -0.19 11.30
C ARG A 197 13.57 -0.97 12.58
N LEU A 198 12.53 -1.07 13.41
CA LEU A 198 12.43 -2.07 14.47
C LEU A 198 11.44 -3.13 14.02
N ASP A 199 11.67 -4.37 14.41
CA ASP A 199 10.74 -5.46 14.12
C ASP A 199 9.40 -5.26 14.82
N LYS A 200 8.37 -5.96 14.32
CA LYS A 200 6.99 -5.80 14.79
C LYS A 200 6.91 -5.88 16.31
N ASN A 201 7.53 -6.91 16.90
CA ASN A 201 7.43 -7.21 18.32
C ASN A 201 8.44 -6.44 19.21
N VAL A 202 9.33 -5.64 18.62
CA VAL A 202 10.36 -4.89 19.35
C VAL A 202 9.84 -3.49 19.69
N SER A 203 9.89 -3.11 20.96
CA SER A 203 9.67 -1.72 21.39
C SER A 203 10.98 -0.95 21.48
N GLY A 204 10.92 0.37 21.41
CA GLY A 204 12.10 1.21 21.62
C GLY A 204 12.09 2.52 20.83
N VAL A 205 13.23 3.19 20.86
CA VAL A 205 13.43 4.46 20.14
C VAL A 205 13.52 4.20 18.64
N LEU A 206 12.75 4.96 17.87
CA LEU A 206 12.73 4.94 16.41
C LEU A 206 12.94 6.37 15.91
N LEU A 207 13.84 6.53 14.94
CA LEU A 207 14.10 7.81 14.28
C LEU A 207 13.40 7.91 12.93
N LEU A 208 12.75 9.03 12.68
CA LEU A 208 12.03 9.37 11.46
C LEU A 208 12.58 10.69 10.90
N ALA A 209 12.95 10.73 9.63
CA ALA A 209 13.28 11.97 8.93
C ALA A 209 12.02 12.73 8.50
N ARG A 210 12.11 14.05 8.40
CA ARG A 210 11.03 14.97 7.96
C ARG A 210 11.21 15.39 6.50
#